data_AF-A0A9X3X4K9-F1
#
_entry.id   AF-A0A9X3X4K9-F1
#
_cell.length_a   1.000
_cell.length_b   1.000
_cell.length_c   1.000
_cell.angle_alpha   90.00
_cell.angle_beta   90.00
_cell.angle_gamma   90.00
#
_symmetry.space_group_name_H-M   'P 1'
#
loop_
_entity.id
_entity.type
_entity.pdbx_description
1 polymer ?
#
loop_
_entity_poly.entity_id
_entity_poly.type
_entity_poly.pdbx_seq_one_letter_code
_entity_poly.pdbx_strand_id
1 'polypeptide(L)'
;MRTLLSLGLLGCATTALVPLGCGAKIRYPEASEGPRVPDATAERLRECVDEFGGDLPRGYYVFDVAVRVDEEGRVVDVVSKGVPHADLAGCMRIALRAMTVPEDLLRLRKLRLPASPAPANGQTPAEGGLVGHPGVLVVVAVALADLIIEVGPAVIIVCAASLEVSKADIVETVRKRDDPDDDDPCQEHLNACLNKPLADRPGSVIGETRCKMCFDKCRGEKEWPKSIPLTRGKGSCEYWLPGWPR
;
A
#
# COMPACT_ATOMS: atom_id res chain seq x y z
N MET A 1 63.44 17.85 45.96
CA MET A 1 62.42 18.81 45.52
C MET A 1 62.62 19.10 44.04
N ARG A 2 61.74 18.58 43.18
CA ARG A 2 61.57 18.95 41.76
C ARG A 2 60.31 18.24 41.27
N THR A 3 59.16 18.84 41.55
CA THR A 3 57.84 18.39 41.09
C THR A 3 57.51 19.22 39.86
N LEU A 4 57.63 18.62 38.68
CA LEU A 4 57.24 19.21 37.40
C LEU A 4 55.74 19.01 37.19
N LEU A 5 55.08 20.12 36.86
CA LEU A 5 53.68 20.22 36.47
C LEU A 5 53.38 19.31 35.27
N SER A 6 52.31 18.53 35.37
CA SER A 6 51.60 17.92 34.23
C SER A 6 50.14 18.36 34.28
N LEU A 7 49.89 19.59 33.81
CA LEU A 7 48.57 19.99 33.33
C LEU A 7 48.54 19.75 31.82
N GLY A 8 47.62 18.91 31.35
CA GLY A 8 47.30 18.87 29.93
C GLY A 8 46.79 17.51 29.47
N LEU A 9 45.47 17.33 29.53
CA LEU A 9 44.62 16.69 28.51
C LEU A 9 43.22 16.49 29.09
N LEU A 10 42.48 17.58 29.17
CA LEU A 10 41.03 17.57 29.40
C LEU A 10 40.40 18.37 28.26
N GLY A 11 39.47 17.75 27.55
CA GLY A 11 38.60 18.43 26.60
C GLY A 11 39.00 18.27 25.13
N CYS A 12 38.39 17.28 24.47
CA CYS A 12 37.73 17.41 23.15
C CYS A 12 37.36 16.02 22.64
N ALA A 13 36.45 15.34 23.34
CA ALA A 13 35.62 14.30 22.73
C ALA A 13 34.20 14.89 22.62
N THR A 14 34.06 15.94 21.82
CA THR A 14 32.74 16.34 21.33
C THR A 14 32.31 15.23 20.39
N THR A 15 31.49 14.32 20.91
CA THR A 15 30.65 13.42 20.12
C THR A 15 29.83 14.27 19.16
N ALA A 16 30.34 14.46 17.94
CA ALA A 16 29.58 14.97 16.82
C ALA A 16 28.62 13.86 16.36
N LEU A 17 27.62 13.57 17.18
CA LEU A 17 26.40 12.91 16.74
C LEU A 17 25.56 13.98 16.06
N VAL A 18 25.91 14.27 14.81
CA VAL A 18 25.06 15.02 13.90
C VAL A 18 24.46 13.99 12.94
N PRO A 19 23.27 13.43 13.20
CA PRO A 19 22.55 12.70 12.17
C PRO A 19 21.83 13.74 11.30
N LEU A 20 22.58 14.51 10.51
CA LEU A 20 22.00 15.34 9.45
C LEU A 20 22.43 14.73 8.12
N GLY A 21 21.71 13.70 7.69
CA GLY A 21 21.90 13.13 6.36
C GLY A 21 21.04 11.90 6.09
N CYS A 22 20.15 12.03 5.10
CA CYS A 22 19.50 10.94 4.35
C CYS A 22 18.31 10.20 4.96
N GLY A 23 17.72 10.69 6.06
CA GLY A 23 16.49 10.10 6.60
C GLY A 23 15.24 10.38 5.74
N ALA A 24 14.38 9.39 5.54
CA ALA A 24 13.05 9.58 4.97
C ALA A 24 12.23 10.56 5.81
N LYS A 25 11.48 11.46 5.16
CA LYS A 25 10.69 12.51 5.83
C LYS A 25 9.20 12.37 5.52
N ILE A 26 8.37 12.40 6.55
CA ILE A 26 6.91 12.48 6.41
C ILE A 26 6.49 13.92 6.08
N ARG A 27 5.58 14.06 5.12
CA ARG A 27 4.76 15.24 4.90
C ARG A 27 3.30 14.84 4.76
N TYR A 28 2.43 15.69 5.27
CA TYR A 28 0.99 15.60 5.04
C TYR A 28 0.58 16.68 4.04
N PRO A 29 -0.29 16.38 3.06
CA PRO A 29 -0.85 17.41 2.19
C PRO A 29 -1.62 18.44 3.02
N GLU A 30 -1.47 19.73 2.72
CA GLU A 30 -2.19 20.80 3.44
C GLU A 30 -3.72 20.73 3.24
N ALA A 31 -4.15 20.13 2.12
CA ALA A 31 -5.55 19.94 1.75
C ALA A 31 -5.96 18.45 1.76
N SER A 32 -5.51 17.68 2.74
CA SER A 32 -5.87 16.26 2.82
C SER A 32 -7.35 16.09 3.20
N GLU A 33 -8.14 15.46 2.33
CA GLU A 33 -9.51 15.04 2.65
C GLU A 33 -9.47 13.69 3.39
N GLY A 34 -9.94 13.68 4.65
CA GLY A 34 -10.10 12.45 5.42
C GLY A 34 -9.25 12.35 6.68
N PRO A 35 -9.51 11.33 7.52
CA PRO A 35 -8.72 11.09 8.73
C PRO A 35 -7.30 10.64 8.39
N ARG A 36 -6.34 11.06 9.20
CA ARG A 36 -4.94 10.65 9.05
C ARG A 36 -4.73 9.21 9.48
N VAL A 37 -3.74 8.57 8.86
CA VAL A 37 -3.15 7.36 9.40
C VAL A 37 -2.63 7.61 10.82
N PRO A 38 -2.72 6.64 11.75
CA PRO A 38 -2.15 6.80 13.09
C PRO A 38 -0.64 7.07 13.02
N ASP A 39 -0.14 7.98 13.87
CA ASP A 39 1.27 8.42 13.83
C ASP A 39 2.26 7.26 13.94
N ALA A 40 1.98 6.28 14.82
CA ALA A 40 2.81 5.09 14.96
C ALA A 40 2.89 4.26 13.66
N THR A 41 1.82 4.23 12.88
CA THR A 41 1.79 3.56 11.57
C THR A 41 2.55 4.40 10.54
N ALA A 42 2.37 5.73 10.54
CA ALA A 42 3.07 6.64 9.66
C ALA A 42 4.60 6.56 9.87
N GLU A 43 5.06 6.50 11.11
CA GLU A 43 6.48 6.34 11.44
C GLU A 43 7.04 4.99 10.97
N ARG A 44 6.30 3.88 11.14
CA ARG A 44 6.74 2.58 10.61
C ARG A 44 6.81 2.57 9.08
N LEU A 45 5.86 3.22 8.41
CA LEU A 45 5.91 3.40 6.96
C LEU A 45 7.11 4.22 6.53
N ARG A 46 7.43 5.29 7.27
CA ARG A 46 8.64 6.10 7.07
C ARG A 46 9.90 5.25 7.25
N GLU A 47 9.99 4.41 8.27
CA GLU A 47 11.13 3.51 8.49
C GLU A 47 11.32 2.53 7.33
N CYS A 48 10.25 1.93 6.81
CA CYS A 48 10.32 1.08 5.61
C CYS A 48 10.89 1.84 4.40
N VAL A 49 10.44 3.08 4.21
CA VAL A 49 10.88 3.93 3.11
C VAL A 49 12.31 4.44 3.34
N ASP A 50 12.73 4.63 4.58
CA ASP A 50 14.11 4.96 4.95
C ASP A 50 15.07 3.81 4.61
N GLU A 51 14.65 2.58 4.92
CA GLU A 51 15.44 1.37 4.70
C GLU A 51 15.54 0.99 3.22
N PHE A 52 14.43 1.03 2.48
CA PHE A 52 14.35 0.50 1.11
C PHE A 52 14.16 1.57 0.03
N GLY A 53 13.85 2.82 0.39
CA GLY A 53 13.54 3.88 -0.58
C GLY A 53 14.75 4.42 -1.31
N GLY A 54 15.97 4.22 -0.78
CA GLY A 54 17.23 4.59 -1.44
C GLY A 54 17.52 3.77 -2.70
N ASP A 55 16.97 2.56 -2.79
CA ASP A 55 17.13 1.66 -3.94
C ASP A 55 16.13 1.96 -5.06
N LEU A 56 15.18 2.86 -4.82
CA LEU A 56 14.23 3.29 -5.83
C LEU A 56 14.90 4.25 -6.83
N PRO A 57 14.62 4.11 -8.14
CA PRO A 57 14.91 5.16 -9.09
C PRO A 57 14.31 6.49 -8.64
N ARG A 58 14.90 7.59 -9.11
CA ARG A 58 14.30 8.92 -8.89
C ARG A 58 12.91 8.96 -9.52
N GLY A 59 11.92 9.45 -8.79
CA GLY A 59 10.56 9.50 -9.28
C GLY A 59 9.51 9.70 -8.19
N TYR A 60 8.28 9.67 -8.67
CA TYR A 60 7.07 9.73 -7.87
C TYR A 60 6.39 8.36 -7.92
N TYR A 61 6.09 7.82 -6.74
CA TYR A 61 5.48 6.51 -6.57
C TYR A 61 4.21 6.65 -5.76
N VAL A 62 3.16 5.93 -6.17
CA VAL A 62 1.92 5.83 -5.40
C VAL A 62 1.84 4.42 -4.83
N PHE A 63 1.69 4.33 -3.52
CA PHE A 63 1.38 3.10 -2.82
C PHE A 63 -0.10 3.10 -2.47
N ASP A 64 -0.90 2.56 -3.37
CA ASP A 64 -2.34 2.42 -3.20
C ASP A 64 -2.62 1.20 -2.32
N VAL A 65 -3.31 1.42 -1.20
CA VAL A 65 -3.56 0.35 -0.23
C VAL A 65 -5.00 0.34 0.29
N ALA A 66 -5.59 -0.85 0.25
CA ALA A 66 -6.85 -1.18 0.90
C ALA A 66 -6.55 -2.04 2.13
N VAL A 67 -6.91 -1.52 3.31
CA VAL A 67 -6.73 -2.17 4.61
C VAL A 67 -8.08 -2.63 5.09
N ARG A 68 -8.23 -3.94 5.27
CA ARG A 68 -9.44 -4.52 5.82
C ARG A 68 -9.31 -4.66 7.32
N VAL A 69 -10.34 -4.23 8.04
CA VAL A 69 -10.38 -4.27 9.51
C VAL A 69 -11.60 -5.00 10.01
N ASP A 70 -11.48 -5.65 11.16
CA ASP A 70 -12.61 -6.26 11.87
C ASP A 70 -13.43 -5.22 12.65
N GLU A 71 -14.47 -5.68 13.36
CA GLU A 71 -15.34 -4.81 14.14
C GLU A 71 -14.62 -4.17 15.34
N GLU A 72 -13.54 -4.79 15.81
CA GLU A 72 -12.66 -4.32 16.88
C GLU A 72 -11.57 -3.36 16.38
N GLY A 73 -11.50 -3.07 15.07
CA GLY A 73 -10.51 -2.18 14.47
C GLY A 73 -9.13 -2.79 14.30
N ARG A 74 -9.01 -4.12 14.35
CA ARG A 74 -7.77 -4.85 14.03
C ARG A 74 -7.71 -5.11 12.54
N VAL A 75 -6.51 -5.00 11.98
CA VAL A 75 -6.28 -5.26 10.55
C VAL A 75 -6.29 -6.77 10.29
N VAL A 76 -7.20 -7.20 9.42
CA VAL A 76 -7.35 -8.61 9.00
C VAL A 76 -6.70 -8.88 7.65
N ASP A 77 -6.62 -7.88 6.78
CA ASP A 77 -5.98 -8.01 5.46
C ASP A 77 -5.48 -6.66 4.93
N VAL A 78 -4.46 -6.71 4.07
CA VAL A 78 -3.88 -5.53 3.42
C VAL A 78 -3.56 -5.88 1.96
N VAL A 79 -4.26 -5.22 1.04
CA VAL A 79 -4.05 -5.34 -0.40
C VAL A 79 -3.41 -4.05 -0.90
N SER A 80 -2.25 -4.16 -1.55
CA SER A 80 -1.48 -3.00 -2.01
C SER A 80 -1.05 -3.10 -3.48
N LYS A 81 -0.95 -1.96 -4.16
CA LYS A 81 -0.44 -1.81 -5.54
C LYS A 81 0.56 -0.65 -5.62
N GLY A 82 1.27 -0.53 -6.75
CA GLY A 82 1.94 0.70 -7.17
C GLY A 82 3.41 0.92 -6.73
N VAL A 83 3.96 0.12 -5.83
CA VAL A 83 5.39 0.21 -5.45
C VAL A 83 6.23 -0.83 -6.22
N PRO A 84 7.32 -0.40 -6.91
CA PRO A 84 8.11 -1.28 -7.78
C PRO A 84 9.13 -2.17 -7.04
N HIS A 85 9.36 -1.95 -5.74
CA HIS A 85 10.33 -2.70 -4.95
C HIS A 85 9.64 -3.69 -4.00
N ALA A 86 9.94 -4.99 -4.14
CA ALA A 86 9.23 -6.06 -3.44
C ALA A 86 9.40 -5.98 -1.90
N ASP A 87 10.62 -5.70 -1.42
CA ASP A 87 10.90 -5.63 0.02
C ASP A 87 10.27 -4.38 0.65
N LEU A 88 10.23 -3.26 -0.10
CA LEU A 88 9.56 -2.05 0.36
C LEU A 88 8.05 -2.29 0.46
N ALA A 89 7.45 -2.87 -0.57
CA ALA A 89 6.03 -3.23 -0.56
C ALA A 89 5.71 -4.24 0.55
N GLY A 90 6.62 -5.18 0.85
CA GLY A 90 6.51 -6.12 1.95
C GLY A 90 6.54 -5.41 3.32
N CYS A 91 7.55 -4.57 3.54
CA CYS A 91 7.70 -3.80 4.77
C CYS A 91 6.48 -2.90 5.03
N MET A 92 6.03 -2.15 4.03
CA MET A 92 4.87 -1.27 4.16
C MET A 92 3.58 -2.04 4.50
N ARG A 93 3.38 -3.24 3.92
CA ARG A 93 2.25 -4.11 4.28
C ARG A 93 2.34 -4.59 5.73
N ILE A 94 3.54 -4.93 6.22
CA ILE A 94 3.75 -5.34 7.61
C ILE A 94 3.44 -4.17 8.56
N ALA A 95 3.94 -2.97 8.24
CA ALA A 95 3.65 -1.76 9.01
C ALA A 95 2.14 -1.49 9.12
N LEU A 96 1.40 -1.65 8.02
CA LEU A 96 -0.06 -1.49 8.00
C LEU A 96 -0.81 -2.60 8.72
N ARG A 97 -0.34 -3.85 8.67
CA ARG A 97 -0.95 -4.95 9.46
C ARG A 97 -0.82 -4.75 10.97
N ALA A 98 0.25 -4.08 11.39
CA ALA A 98 0.47 -3.73 12.80
C ALA A 98 -0.28 -2.46 13.22
N MET A 99 -1.08 -1.86 12.33
CA MET A 99 -1.92 -0.72 12.65
C MET A 99 -3.08 -1.15 13.55
N THR A 100 -3.34 -0.35 14.58
CA THR A 100 -4.59 -0.41 15.35
C THR A 100 -5.43 0.80 14.98
N VAL A 101 -6.63 0.59 14.46
CA VAL A 101 -7.51 1.68 14.06
C VAL A 101 -8.11 2.34 15.31
N PRO A 102 -7.92 3.65 15.53
CA PRO A 102 -8.51 4.33 16.66
C PRO A 102 -10.04 4.23 16.66
N GLU A 103 -10.62 4.07 17.85
CA GLU A 103 -12.07 4.06 18.10
C GLU A 103 -12.79 5.24 17.44
N ASP A 104 -12.15 6.42 17.39
CA ASP A 104 -12.73 7.62 16.78
C ASP A 104 -12.97 7.45 15.26
N LEU A 105 -12.09 6.72 14.57
CA LEU A 105 -12.31 6.38 13.15
C LEU A 105 -13.43 5.35 12.99
N LEU A 106 -13.54 4.41 13.92
CA LEU A 106 -14.66 3.47 13.99
C LEU A 106 -15.99 4.18 14.34
N ARG A 107 -15.95 5.33 15.03
CA ARG A 107 -17.14 6.13 15.36
C ARG A 107 -17.58 7.04 14.22
N LEU A 108 -16.66 7.61 13.44
CA LEU A 108 -16.99 8.33 12.21
C LEU A 108 -17.80 7.45 11.24
N ARG A 109 -17.59 6.13 11.27
CA ARG A 109 -18.41 5.14 10.57
C ARG A 109 -19.84 5.04 11.12
N LYS A 110 -20.02 5.02 12.45
CA LYS A 110 -21.36 4.95 13.07
C LYS A 110 -22.26 6.12 12.66
N LEU A 111 -21.65 7.28 12.37
CA LEU A 111 -22.36 8.47 11.91
C LEU A 111 -22.70 8.45 10.40
N ARG A 112 -21.96 7.68 9.59
CA ARG A 112 -22.19 7.55 8.14
C ARG A 112 -23.05 6.35 7.75
N LEU A 113 -23.30 5.41 8.66
CA LEU A 113 -24.31 4.38 8.48
C LEU A 113 -25.70 5.04 8.64
N PRO A 114 -26.57 5.03 7.62
CA PRO A 114 -27.97 5.29 7.89
C PRO A 114 -28.44 4.23 8.89
N ALA A 115 -28.96 4.66 10.04
CA ALA A 115 -29.65 3.77 10.96
C ALA A 115 -30.74 3.01 10.17
N SER A 116 -30.63 1.70 10.04
CA SER A 116 -31.64 0.86 9.40
C SER A 116 -32.43 0.10 10.48
N PRO A 117 -33.71 -0.19 10.24
CA PRO A 117 -34.85 0.70 10.18
C PRO A 117 -35.62 0.69 11.52
N ALA A 118 -36.32 1.78 11.86
CA ALA A 118 -37.33 1.70 12.91
C ALA A 118 -38.45 0.72 12.48
N PRO A 119 -38.95 -0.17 13.37
CA PRO A 119 -40.05 -1.07 13.04
C PRO A 119 -41.31 -0.24 12.83
N ALA A 120 -41.72 -0.04 11.58
CA ALA A 120 -43.02 0.54 11.28
C ALA A 120 -44.09 -0.52 11.59
N ASN A 121 -44.92 -0.22 12.58
CA ASN A 121 -46.09 -0.98 12.96
C ASN A 121 -47.08 -1.15 11.80
N GLY A 122 -47.54 -2.39 11.60
CA GLY A 122 -48.94 -2.72 11.29
C GLY A 122 -49.38 -2.76 9.83
N GLN A 123 -49.45 -3.96 9.23
CA GLN A 123 -50.61 -4.46 8.48
C GLN A 123 -50.46 -5.98 8.16
N THR A 124 -51.60 -6.68 8.13
CA THR A 124 -51.90 -8.14 8.27
C THR A 124 -51.42 -9.10 7.16
N PRO A 125 -51.46 -10.44 7.39
CA PRO A 125 -50.70 -11.44 6.65
C PRO A 125 -51.45 -12.00 5.43
N ALA A 126 -50.74 -12.11 4.30
CA ALA A 126 -51.08 -13.03 3.23
C ALA A 126 -49.77 -13.64 2.70
N GLU A 127 -49.68 -14.96 2.83
CA GLU A 127 -48.56 -15.80 2.44
C GLU A 127 -48.20 -15.65 0.95
N GLY A 128 -46.91 -15.65 0.67
CA GLY A 128 -46.40 -15.77 -0.70
C GLY A 128 -44.96 -15.32 -0.85
N GLY A 129 -44.02 -16.21 -0.56
CA GLY A 129 -42.64 -16.12 -1.08
C GLY A 129 -41.61 -15.58 -0.10
N LEU A 130 -40.90 -16.50 0.56
CA LEU A 130 -39.52 -16.32 0.99
C LEU A 130 -38.66 -15.97 -0.25
N VAL A 131 -38.56 -14.68 -0.58
CA VAL A 131 -37.50 -14.16 -1.45
C VAL A 131 -36.56 -13.41 -0.53
N GLY A 132 -35.40 -14.04 -0.29
CA GLY A 132 -34.36 -13.53 0.59
C GLY A 132 -34.11 -12.05 0.31
N HIS A 133 -34.18 -11.24 1.36
CA HIS A 133 -33.58 -9.92 1.35
C HIS A 133 -32.12 -10.12 0.91
N PRO A 134 -31.67 -9.55 -0.22
CA PRO A 134 -30.24 -9.36 -0.41
C PRO A 134 -29.85 -8.41 0.72
N GLY A 135 -29.25 -8.96 1.78
CA GLY A 135 -28.61 -8.17 2.80
C GLY A 135 -27.60 -7.30 2.08
N VAL A 136 -27.95 -6.04 1.85
CA VAL A 136 -27.05 -5.05 1.27
C VAL A 136 -25.90 -4.97 2.27
N LEU A 137 -24.82 -5.68 1.95
CA LEU A 137 -23.60 -5.69 2.72
C LEU A 137 -23.02 -4.29 2.53
N VAL A 138 -23.39 -3.34 3.40
CA VAL A 138 -22.86 -1.99 3.38
C VAL A 138 -21.41 -2.07 3.85
N VAL A 139 -20.49 -2.24 2.90
CA VAL A 139 -19.06 -2.09 3.15
C VAL A 139 -18.81 -0.59 3.21
N VAL A 140 -18.53 -0.09 4.40
CA VAL A 140 -18.14 1.30 4.58
C VAL A 140 -16.63 1.37 4.32
N ALA A 141 -16.26 1.99 3.21
CA ALA A 141 -14.88 2.35 2.91
C ALA A 141 -14.62 3.78 3.44
N VAL A 142 -13.57 3.96 4.23
CA VAL A 142 -13.10 5.28 4.68
C VAL A 142 -11.75 5.54 4.02
N ALA A 143 -11.71 6.51 3.11
CA ALA A 143 -10.44 7.01 2.58
C ALA A 143 -9.68 7.74 3.70
N LEU A 144 -8.41 7.40 3.89
CA LEU A 144 -7.50 8.11 4.78
C LEU A 144 -6.83 9.24 4.00
N ALA A 145 -6.43 10.28 4.71
CA ALA A 145 -5.58 11.32 4.18
C ALA A 145 -4.26 10.73 3.68
N ASP A 146 -3.84 11.16 2.49
CA ASP A 146 -2.57 10.74 1.89
C ASP A 146 -1.39 11.04 2.83
N LEU A 147 -0.46 10.08 2.90
CA LEU A 147 0.82 10.23 3.59
C LEU A 147 1.93 10.33 2.55
N ILE A 148 2.64 11.46 2.52
CA ILE A 148 3.77 11.66 1.61
C ILE A 148 5.06 11.35 2.38
N ILE A 149 5.91 10.49 1.83
CA ILE A 149 7.23 10.18 2.37
C ILE A 149 8.29 10.53 1.33
N GLU A 150 9.20 11.44 1.68
CA GLU A 150 10.28 11.91 0.82
C GLU A 150 11.59 11.21 1.21
N VAL A 151 12.31 10.63 0.23
CA VAL A 151 13.67 10.09 0.43
C VAL A 151 14.64 10.87 -0.42
N GLY A 152 15.49 11.64 0.26
CA GLY A 152 16.39 12.58 -0.42
C GLY A 152 15.64 13.59 -1.30
N PRO A 153 16.31 14.21 -2.29
CA PRO A 153 15.71 15.26 -3.10
C PRO A 153 14.87 14.74 -4.29
N ALA A 154 14.75 13.42 -4.47
CA ALA A 154 14.34 12.88 -5.77
C ALA A 154 13.40 11.66 -5.76
N VAL A 155 13.08 11.11 -4.58
CA VAL A 155 12.11 10.02 -4.46
C VAL A 155 10.98 10.49 -3.56
N ILE A 156 9.76 10.44 -4.09
CA ILE A 156 8.54 10.79 -3.36
C ILE A 156 7.60 9.60 -3.43
N ILE A 157 7.16 9.13 -2.26
CA ILE A 157 6.19 8.05 -2.14
C ILE A 157 4.93 8.62 -1.51
N VAL A 158 3.80 8.43 -2.17
CA VAL A 158 2.49 8.82 -1.65
C VAL A 158 1.73 7.57 -1.28
N CYS A 159 1.38 7.43 -0.01
CA CYS A 159 0.58 6.32 0.48
C CYS A 159 -0.89 6.76 0.49
N ALA A 160 -1.65 6.24 -0.48
CA ALA A 160 -3.09 6.44 -0.57
C ALA A 160 -3.78 5.24 0.09
N ALA A 161 -4.21 5.44 1.33
CA ALA A 161 -4.75 4.36 2.16
C ALA A 161 -6.26 4.46 2.34
N SER A 162 -6.90 3.31 2.45
CA SER A 162 -8.35 3.20 2.64
C SER A 162 -8.67 2.08 3.61
N LEU A 163 -9.63 2.30 4.51
CA LEU A 163 -10.07 1.33 5.49
C LEU A 163 -11.41 0.73 5.06
N GLU A 164 -11.51 -0.60 5.05
CA GLU A 164 -12.72 -1.34 4.73
C GLU A 164 -13.10 -2.23 5.92
N VAL A 165 -14.29 -2.05 6.47
CA VAL A 165 -14.74 -2.92 7.58
C VAL A 165 -15.61 -4.06 7.04
N SER A 166 -15.15 -5.30 7.22
CA SER A 166 -15.98 -6.48 6.97
C SER A 166 -16.65 -6.93 8.28
N LYS A 167 -17.96 -7.22 8.23
CA LYS A 167 -18.61 -8.00 9.29
C LYS A 167 -17.90 -9.36 9.40
N ALA A 168 -17.70 -9.83 10.61
CA ALA A 168 -16.75 -10.89 10.97
C ALA A 168 -17.00 -12.28 10.35
N ASP A 169 -17.98 -12.45 9.47
CA ASP A 169 -18.12 -13.63 8.63
C ASP A 169 -18.05 -13.19 7.18
N ILE A 170 -17.01 -13.65 6.46
CA ILE A 170 -16.88 -13.86 5.01
C ILE A 170 -15.39 -13.74 4.65
N VAL A 171 -14.72 -14.88 4.70
CA VAL A 171 -13.66 -15.22 3.76
C VAL A 171 -14.29 -15.14 2.36
N GLU A 172 -13.62 -14.45 1.44
CA GLU A 172 -14.03 -14.20 0.05
C GLU A 172 -15.31 -13.35 -0.15
N THR A 173 -15.13 -12.04 -0.28
CA THR A 173 -15.80 -11.31 -1.37
C THR A 173 -14.91 -10.14 -1.76
N VAL A 174 -14.11 -10.38 -2.80
CA VAL A 174 -13.41 -9.35 -3.56
C VAL A 174 -14.47 -8.43 -4.12
N ARG A 175 -14.72 -7.29 -3.46
CA ARG A 175 -15.29 -6.14 -4.14
C ARG A 175 -14.11 -5.39 -4.73
N LYS A 176 -13.83 -5.73 -6.00
CA LYS A 176 -13.23 -4.79 -6.95
C LYS A 176 -13.88 -3.44 -6.71
N ARG A 177 -13.07 -2.40 -6.60
CA ARG A 177 -13.64 -1.06 -6.66
C ARG A 177 -14.16 -0.93 -8.07
N ASP A 178 -15.39 -0.49 -8.23
CA ASP A 178 -15.89 -0.06 -9.53
C ASP A 178 -15.22 1.28 -9.88
N ASP A 179 -13.89 1.28 -10.04
CA ASP A 179 -13.25 2.25 -10.93
C ASP A 179 -13.52 1.73 -12.35
N PRO A 180 -14.00 2.57 -13.31
CA PRO A 180 -14.23 2.15 -14.69
C PRO A 180 -12.98 1.59 -15.40
N ASP A 181 -11.80 1.70 -14.78
CA ASP A 181 -10.51 1.15 -15.20
C ASP A 181 -10.06 -0.11 -14.40
N ASP A 182 -10.81 -0.58 -13.37
CA ASP A 182 -10.42 -1.70 -12.48
C ASP A 182 -10.69 -3.10 -13.11
N ASP A 183 -11.25 -3.13 -14.32
CA ASP A 183 -11.33 -4.30 -15.20
C ASP A 183 -10.20 -4.30 -16.24
N ASP A 184 -9.06 -3.64 -16.00
CA ASP A 184 -7.89 -3.86 -16.84
C ASP A 184 -7.27 -5.23 -16.51
N PRO A 185 -7.50 -6.30 -17.33
CA PRO A 185 -6.95 -7.63 -17.06
C PRO A 185 -5.42 -7.60 -16.96
N CYS A 186 -4.80 -6.57 -17.53
CA CYS A 186 -3.36 -6.34 -17.47
C CYS A 186 -2.88 -6.03 -16.07
N GLN A 187 -3.69 -5.38 -15.22
CA GLN A 187 -3.30 -5.02 -13.87
C GLN A 187 -3.16 -6.25 -12.98
N GLU A 188 -4.06 -7.23 -13.13
CA GLU A 188 -3.97 -8.51 -12.43
C GLU A 188 -2.68 -9.25 -12.80
N HIS A 189 -2.41 -9.35 -14.10
CA HIS A 189 -1.20 -9.98 -14.60
C HIS A 189 0.08 -9.23 -14.20
N LEU A 190 0.06 -7.90 -14.16
CA LEU A 190 1.19 -7.11 -13.66
C LEU A 190 1.48 -7.43 -12.20
N ASN A 191 0.47 -7.41 -11.34
CA ASN A 191 0.64 -7.74 -9.93
C ASN A 191 1.16 -9.17 -9.75
N ALA A 192 0.63 -10.13 -10.51
CA ALA A 192 1.10 -11.51 -10.47
C ALA A 192 2.55 -11.64 -10.98
N CYS A 193 2.93 -10.90 -12.02
CA CYS A 193 4.28 -10.85 -12.56
C CYS A 193 5.28 -10.26 -11.56
N LEU A 194 4.91 -9.18 -10.88
CA LEU A 194 5.75 -8.51 -9.87
C LEU A 194 6.06 -9.42 -8.66
N ASN A 195 5.23 -10.44 -8.41
CA ASN A 195 5.44 -11.43 -7.36
C ASN A 195 6.31 -12.64 -7.80
N LYS A 196 6.91 -12.60 -9.00
CA LYS A 196 7.71 -13.69 -9.58
C LYS A 196 9.13 -13.22 -9.93
N PRO A 197 10.10 -14.14 -10.13
CA PRO A 197 11.47 -13.80 -10.56
C PRO A 197 11.57 -13.04 -11.90
N LEU A 198 10.46 -12.93 -12.62
CA LEU A 198 10.36 -12.15 -13.84
C LEU A 198 10.43 -10.63 -13.56
N ALA A 199 10.08 -10.19 -12.35
CA ALA A 199 10.15 -8.79 -11.92
C ALA A 199 11.58 -8.23 -11.93
N ASP A 200 12.56 -9.07 -11.58
CA ASP A 200 13.98 -8.70 -11.50
C ASP A 200 14.66 -8.63 -12.88
N ARG A 201 13.94 -9.02 -13.94
CA ARG A 201 14.48 -9.04 -15.29
C ARG A 201 14.39 -7.65 -15.93
N PRO A 202 15.48 -7.16 -16.54
CA PRO A 202 15.47 -5.86 -17.20
C PRO A 202 14.55 -5.88 -18.43
N GLY A 203 13.87 -4.76 -18.65
CA GLY A 203 13.14 -4.43 -19.86
C GLY A 203 14.06 -4.03 -21.03
N SER A 204 13.48 -3.44 -22.07
CA SER A 204 14.21 -2.89 -23.22
C SER A 204 14.78 -1.51 -22.94
N VAL A 205 14.20 -0.79 -21.97
CA VAL A 205 14.64 0.52 -21.49
C VAL A 205 15.37 0.37 -20.16
N ILE A 206 16.44 1.15 -19.98
CA ILE A 206 17.21 1.18 -18.73
C ILE A 206 16.30 1.64 -17.59
N GLY A 207 16.23 0.85 -16.52
CA GLY A 207 15.41 1.13 -15.34
C GLY A 207 13.99 0.59 -15.40
N GLU A 208 13.56 0.02 -16.54
CA GLU A 208 12.25 -0.65 -16.63
C GLU A 208 12.36 -2.15 -16.34
N THR A 209 11.34 -2.70 -15.68
CA THR A 209 11.22 -4.14 -15.45
C THR A 209 10.50 -4.81 -16.63
N ARG A 210 10.75 -6.12 -16.80
CA ARG A 210 10.04 -6.91 -17.81
C ARG A 210 8.53 -6.90 -17.60
N CYS A 211 8.07 -6.96 -16.35
CA CYS A 211 6.66 -6.90 -16.00
C CYS A 211 6.00 -5.59 -16.45
N LYS A 212 6.69 -4.46 -16.30
CA LYS A 212 6.19 -3.15 -16.76
C LYS A 212 5.96 -3.13 -18.27
N MET A 213 6.89 -3.65 -19.06
CA MET A 213 6.72 -3.70 -20.51
C MET A 213 5.60 -4.66 -20.95
N CYS A 214 5.46 -5.80 -20.28
CA CYS A 214 4.35 -6.73 -20.54
C CYS A 214 3.00 -6.07 -20.25
N PHE A 215 2.95 -5.28 -19.16
CA PHE A 215 1.79 -4.47 -18.82
C PHE A 215 1.50 -3.38 -19.84
N ASP A 216 2.49 -2.58 -20.24
CA ASP A 216 2.31 -1.50 -21.21
C ASP A 216 1.81 -2.05 -22.57
N LYS A 217 2.34 -3.21 -22.98
CA LYS A 217 1.84 -3.91 -24.17
C LYS A 217 0.42 -4.45 -23.99
N CYS A 218 0.15 -5.06 -22.84
CA CYS A 218 -1.17 -5.56 -22.51
C CYS A 218 -2.22 -4.43 -22.53
N ARG A 219 -1.91 -3.23 -22.02
CA ARG A 219 -2.85 -2.09 -22.07
C ARG A 219 -3.25 -1.70 -23.49
N GLY A 220 -2.32 -1.85 -24.44
CA GLY A 220 -2.57 -1.61 -25.86
C GLY A 220 -3.36 -2.74 -26.55
N GLU A 221 -3.06 -3.99 -26.20
CA GLU A 221 -3.65 -5.19 -26.85
C GLU A 221 -4.88 -5.75 -26.11
N LYS A 222 -5.17 -5.25 -24.89
CA LYS A 222 -6.18 -5.74 -23.93
C LYS A 222 -6.03 -7.23 -23.55
N GLU A 223 -4.89 -7.82 -23.86
CA GLU A 223 -4.53 -9.21 -23.53
C GLU A 223 -3.06 -9.26 -23.10
N TRP A 224 -2.78 -10.08 -22.08
CA TRP A 224 -1.40 -10.22 -21.60
C TRP A 224 -0.55 -10.95 -22.63
N PRO A 225 0.52 -10.33 -23.15
CA PRO A 225 1.31 -10.93 -24.21
C PRO A 225 2.06 -12.15 -23.69
N LYS A 226 2.33 -13.14 -24.56
CA LYS A 226 3.27 -14.22 -24.23
C LYS A 226 4.72 -13.75 -24.23
N SER A 227 5.03 -12.78 -25.09
CA SER A 227 6.37 -12.20 -25.19
C SER A 227 6.36 -10.76 -25.71
N ILE A 228 7.41 -10.03 -25.35
CA ILE A 228 7.70 -8.65 -25.77
C ILE A 228 9.04 -8.61 -26.51
N PRO A 229 9.20 -7.68 -27.47
CA PRO A 229 10.50 -7.42 -28.06
C PRO A 229 11.44 -6.79 -27.03
N LEU A 230 12.67 -7.29 -26.96
CA LEU A 230 13.77 -6.72 -26.20
C LEU A 230 14.88 -6.29 -27.15
N THR A 231 15.78 -5.43 -26.70
CA THR A 231 16.98 -5.00 -27.45
C THR A 231 17.83 -6.20 -27.92
N ARG A 232 17.77 -7.31 -27.18
CA ARG A 232 18.36 -8.60 -27.57
C ARG A 232 17.30 -9.70 -27.58
N GLY A 233 16.54 -9.79 -28.67
CA GLY A 233 15.60 -10.89 -28.92
C GLY A 233 14.22 -10.67 -28.32
N LYS A 234 13.60 -11.74 -27.81
CA LYS A 234 12.26 -11.70 -27.21
C LYS A 234 12.34 -12.05 -25.72
N GLY A 235 11.66 -11.29 -24.88
CA GLY A 235 11.45 -11.61 -23.47
C GLY A 235 10.09 -12.24 -23.27
N SER A 236 10.01 -13.36 -22.55
CA SER A 236 8.69 -13.90 -22.17
C SER A 236 8.06 -13.06 -21.06
N CYS A 237 6.74 -12.97 -21.12
CA CYS A 237 5.85 -12.33 -20.17
C CYS A 237 5.07 -13.37 -19.34
N GLU A 238 5.27 -14.66 -19.62
CA GLU A 238 4.58 -15.78 -18.98
C GLU A 238 5.19 -16.06 -17.60
N TYR A 239 4.76 -15.27 -16.62
CA TYR A 239 5.21 -15.38 -15.22
C TYR A 239 4.80 -16.69 -14.55
N TRP A 240 3.88 -17.45 -15.17
CA TRP A 240 3.39 -18.75 -14.70
C TRP A 240 4.25 -19.94 -15.15
N LEU A 241 5.23 -19.75 -16.03
CA LEU A 241 6.09 -20.85 -16.46
C LEU A 241 7.09 -21.25 -15.35
N PRO A 242 7.17 -22.55 -15.01
CA PRO A 242 8.20 -23.05 -14.10
C PRO A 242 9.58 -22.98 -14.78
N GLY A 243 10.59 -22.50 -14.06
CA GLY A 243 11.98 -22.53 -14.54
C GLY A 243 12.63 -21.18 -14.82
N TRP A 244 12.09 -20.06 -14.32
CA TRP A 244 12.83 -18.79 -14.30
C TRP A 244 13.97 -18.86 -13.26
N PRO A 245 15.25 -18.95 -13.64
CA PRO A 245 16.34 -18.98 -12.68
C PRO A 245 16.48 -17.60 -12.02
N ARG A 246 16.70 -17.60 -10.70
CA ARG A 246 17.19 -16.43 -9.95
C ARG A 246 18.61 -16.12 -10.38
#